data_AF-A0A2G9PTN8-F1
#
_entry.id   AF-A0A2G9PTN8-F1
#
_cell.length_a   1.000
_cell.length_b   1.000
_cell.length_c   1.000
_cell.angle_alpha   90.00
_cell.angle_beta   90.00
_cell.angle_gamma   90.00
#
_symmetry.space_group_name_H-M   'P 1'
#
loop_
_entity.id
_entity.type
_entity.pdbx_description
1 polymer ?
#
loop_
_entity_poly.entity_id
_entity_poly.type
_entity_poly.pdbx_seq_one_letter_code
_entity_poly.pdbx_strand_id
1 'polypeptide(L)'
;MLSYPPDDLSNLIGDGVHNFVDGVIIAAAFLTSFHVGLITTLAIALHEIPQEIGDFAVLIHGGLKARKALWLNFLSSLTAVAGAIIGYLFLNTIEGITPYILAIAAGGFIYIATADLLPELHKECEKKKIYLQTAALLFGVLVIYFFLHIFSHGH
;
A
#
# COMPACT_ATOMS: atom_id res chain seq x y z
N MET A 1 23.99 -19.84 -11.86
CA MET A 1 23.98 -19.19 -10.53
C MET A 1 23.45 -17.79 -10.74
N LEU A 2 22.19 -17.53 -10.37
CA LEU A 2 21.56 -16.22 -10.56
C LEU A 2 22.04 -15.31 -9.43
N SER A 3 23.20 -14.66 -9.60
CA SER A 3 23.59 -13.57 -8.71
C SER A 3 22.76 -12.35 -9.08
N TYR A 4 21.60 -12.22 -8.45
CA TYR A 4 20.91 -10.93 -8.41
C TYR A 4 21.77 -9.96 -7.61
N PRO A 5 21.88 -8.70 -8.02
CA PRO A 5 22.51 -7.71 -7.17
C PRO A 5 21.65 -7.59 -5.88
N PRO A 6 22.29 -7.40 -4.70
CA PRO A 6 21.64 -7.57 -3.39
C PRO A 6 20.45 -6.62 -3.13
N ASP A 7 20.41 -5.51 -3.84
CA ASP A 7 19.33 -4.51 -3.91
C ASP A 7 18.03 -5.07 -4.52
N ASP A 8 18.09 -5.85 -5.61
CA ASP A 8 16.90 -6.42 -6.26
C ASP A 8 16.16 -7.41 -5.34
N LEU A 9 16.93 -8.21 -4.59
CA LEU A 9 16.35 -9.19 -3.66
C LEU A 9 15.75 -8.50 -2.44
N SER A 10 16.43 -7.48 -1.90
CA SER A 10 15.91 -6.68 -0.80
C SER A 10 14.61 -5.98 -1.19
N ASN A 11 14.51 -5.49 -2.44
CA ASN A 11 13.30 -4.87 -2.96
C ASN A 11 12.12 -5.84 -2.96
N LEU A 12 12.28 -7.01 -3.58
CA LEU A 12 11.23 -8.03 -3.68
C LEU A 12 10.78 -8.58 -2.32
N ILE A 13 11.71 -8.72 -1.37
CA ILE A 13 11.36 -9.18 -0.01
C ILE A 13 10.61 -8.07 0.74
N GLY A 14 11.09 -6.83 0.64
CA GLY A 14 10.44 -5.68 1.27
C GLY A 14 9.02 -5.48 0.75
N ASP A 15 8.88 -5.49 -0.58
CA ASP A 15 7.59 -5.40 -1.26
C ASP A 15 6.67 -6.59 -0.93
N GLY A 16 7.18 -7.81 -0.87
CA GLY A 16 6.37 -8.97 -0.47
C GLY A 16 5.87 -8.91 0.98
N VAL A 17 6.65 -8.33 1.89
CA VAL A 17 6.19 -8.09 3.28
C VAL A 17 5.14 -6.97 3.30
N HIS A 18 5.34 -5.91 2.53
CA HIS A 18 4.38 -4.81 2.39
C HIS A 18 3.03 -5.32 1.89
N ASN A 19 3.03 -5.97 0.72
CA ASN A 19 1.88 -6.56 0.09
C ASN A 19 1.14 -7.52 1.06
N PHE A 20 1.87 -8.37 1.79
CA PHE A 20 1.27 -9.23 2.81
C PHE A 20 0.51 -8.45 3.89
N VAL A 21 1.13 -7.41 4.44
CA VAL A 21 0.52 -6.56 5.48
C VAL A 21 -0.74 -5.88 4.93
N ASP A 22 -0.69 -5.38 3.70
CA ASP A 22 -1.83 -4.78 3.00
C ASP A 22 -2.99 -5.76 2.84
N GLY A 23 -2.69 -7.02 2.51
CA GLY A 23 -3.65 -8.11 2.53
C GLY A 23 -4.34 -8.28 3.90
N VAL A 24 -3.56 -8.32 4.97
CA VAL A 24 -4.10 -8.45 6.35
C VAL A 24 -4.99 -7.24 6.70
N ILE A 25 -4.60 -6.04 6.28
CA ILE A 25 -5.36 -4.80 6.49
C ILE A 25 -6.72 -4.86 5.76
N ILE A 26 -6.73 -5.33 4.51
CA ILE A 26 -7.97 -5.54 3.75
C ILE A 26 -8.90 -6.51 4.50
N ALA A 27 -8.36 -7.63 4.99
CA ALA A 27 -9.15 -8.60 5.75
C ALA A 27 -9.72 -7.98 7.05
N ALA A 28 -8.89 -7.29 7.83
CA ALA A 28 -9.30 -6.60 9.05
C ALA A 28 -10.41 -5.56 8.79
N ALA A 29 -10.31 -4.83 7.67
CA ALA A 29 -11.30 -3.86 7.25
C ALA A 29 -12.65 -4.52 6.91
N PHE A 30 -12.65 -5.63 6.15
CA PHE A 30 -13.88 -6.38 5.85
C PHE A 30 -14.52 -7.02 7.08
N LEU A 31 -13.72 -7.46 8.05
CA LEU A 31 -14.23 -7.97 9.33
C LEU A 31 -14.86 -6.86 10.19
N THR A 32 -14.47 -5.60 9.98
CA THR A 32 -15.08 -4.45 10.64
C THR A 32 -16.41 -4.08 9.99
N SER A 33 -16.44 -3.92 8.67
CA SER A 33 -17.68 -3.83 7.89
C SER A 33 -17.38 -3.97 6.38
N PHE A 34 -18.37 -4.38 5.59
CA PHE A 34 -18.24 -4.42 4.13
C PHE A 34 -17.80 -3.08 3.52
N HIS A 35 -18.34 -1.97 4.04
CA HIS A 35 -18.05 -0.62 3.56
C HIS A 35 -16.59 -0.22 3.81
N VAL A 36 -16.10 -0.44 5.04
CA VAL A 36 -14.70 -0.16 5.40
C VAL A 36 -13.77 -1.05 4.57
N GLY A 37 -14.10 -2.33 4.39
CA GLY A 37 -13.35 -3.24 3.51
C GLY A 37 -13.22 -2.74 2.07
N LEU A 38 -14.31 -2.25 1.48
CA LEU A 38 -14.31 -1.75 0.11
C LEU A 38 -13.48 -0.47 -0.06
N ILE A 39 -13.62 0.49 0.87
CA ILE A 39 -12.83 1.73 0.88
C ILE A 39 -11.33 1.41 1.03
N THR A 40 -10.99 0.55 1.99
CA THR A 40 -9.60 0.14 2.26
C THR A 40 -8.98 -0.57 1.06
N THR A 41 -9.72 -1.47 0.41
CA THR A 41 -9.24 -2.18 -0.78
C THR A 41 -8.94 -1.21 -1.92
N LEU A 42 -9.83 -0.24 -2.17
CA LEU A 42 -9.60 0.77 -3.20
C LEU A 42 -8.41 1.67 -2.85
N ALA A 43 -8.28 2.09 -1.59
CA ALA A 43 -7.17 2.91 -1.13
C ALA A 43 -5.82 2.19 -1.29
N ILE A 44 -5.77 0.90 -0.96
CA ILE A 44 -4.59 0.04 -1.14
C ILE A 44 -4.27 -0.11 -2.62
N ALA A 45 -5.24 -0.56 -3.43
CA ALA A 45 -5.04 -0.72 -4.87
C ALA A 45 -4.52 0.54 -5.57
N LEU A 46 -4.96 1.73 -5.11
CA LEU A 46 -4.53 3.00 -5.69
C LEU A 46 -3.08 3.36 -5.40
N HIS A 47 -2.51 2.97 -4.25
CA HIS A 47 -1.10 3.25 -3.95
C HIS A 47 -0.16 2.09 -4.32
N GLU A 48 -0.69 0.87 -4.46
CA GLU A 48 0.03 -0.28 -5.00
C GLU A 48 0.39 -0.11 -6.48
N ILE A 49 -0.49 0.49 -7.31
CA ILE A 49 -0.18 0.70 -8.74
C ILE A 49 1.11 1.53 -8.94
N PRO A 50 1.27 2.71 -8.32
CA PRO A 50 2.52 3.46 -8.36
C PRO A 50 3.72 2.71 -7.78
N GLN A 51 3.54 2.01 -6.67
CA GLN A 51 4.61 1.26 -5.98
C GLN A 51 5.17 0.17 -6.89
N GLU A 52 4.30 -0.67 -7.43
CA GLU A 52 4.67 -1.77 -8.34
C GLU A 52 5.33 -1.25 -9.62
N ILE A 53 4.90 -0.10 -10.17
CA ILE A 53 5.59 0.53 -11.30
C ILE A 53 7.01 0.96 -10.90
N GLY A 54 7.19 1.48 -9.68
CA GLY A 54 8.48 1.83 -9.11
C GLY A 54 9.39 0.61 -8.96
N ASP A 55 8.90 -0.46 -8.35
CA ASP A 55 9.63 -1.71 -8.15
C ASP A 55 10.04 -2.34 -9.47
N PHE A 56 9.13 -2.35 -10.44
CA PHE A 56 9.44 -2.78 -11.79
C PHE A 56 10.60 -1.96 -12.40
N ALA A 57 10.60 -0.63 -12.22
CA ALA A 57 11.66 0.23 -12.72
C ALA A 57 13.02 0.00 -12.02
N VAL A 58 13.00 -0.30 -10.71
CA VAL A 58 14.18 -0.67 -9.93
C VAL A 58 14.77 -1.99 -10.46
N LEU A 59 13.94 -3.02 -10.62
CA LEU A 59 14.37 -4.33 -11.13
C LEU A 59 14.96 -4.23 -12.55
N ILE A 60 14.38 -3.40 -13.42
CA ILE A 60 14.93 -3.14 -14.75
C ILE A 60 16.29 -2.44 -14.68
N HIS A 61 16.44 -1.46 -13.79
CA HIS A 61 17.73 -0.79 -13.56
C HIS A 61 18.80 -1.73 -12.96
N GLY A 62 18.39 -2.68 -12.13
CA GLY A 62 19.25 -3.77 -11.61
C GLY A 62 19.72 -4.77 -12.69
N GLY A 63 19.22 -4.64 -13.92
CA GLY A 63 19.66 -5.45 -15.07
C GLY A 63 18.76 -6.65 -15.36
N LEU A 64 17.58 -6.74 -14.72
CA LEU A 64 16.59 -7.75 -15.11
C LEU A 64 15.95 -7.41 -16.45
N LYS A 65 15.59 -8.45 -17.21
CA LYS A 65 14.75 -8.30 -18.41
C LYS A 65 13.31 -7.96 -17.99
N ALA A 66 12.64 -7.09 -18.75
CA ALA A 66 11.26 -6.65 -18.50
C ALA A 66 10.29 -7.79 -18.15
N ARG A 67 10.27 -8.87 -18.95
CA ARG A 67 9.40 -10.01 -18.68
C ARG A 67 9.67 -10.64 -17.31
N LYS A 68 10.93 -10.73 -16.89
CA LYS A 68 11.32 -11.33 -15.62
C LYS A 68 11.02 -10.39 -14.45
N ALA A 69 11.31 -9.10 -14.59
CA ALA A 69 10.96 -8.09 -13.59
C ALA A 69 9.44 -8.08 -13.32
N LEU A 70 8.63 -8.06 -14.38
CA LEU A 70 7.17 -8.09 -14.26
C LEU A 70 6.66 -9.36 -13.54
N TRP A 71 7.24 -10.53 -13.86
CA TRP A 71 6.88 -11.78 -13.20
C TRP A 71 7.26 -11.81 -11.72
N LEU A 72 8.41 -11.23 -11.35
CA LEU A 72 8.85 -11.17 -9.96
C LEU A 72 8.00 -10.21 -9.13
N ASN A 73 7.68 -9.03 -9.66
CA ASN A 73 6.71 -8.11 -9.05
C ASN A 73 5.37 -8.80 -8.82
N PHE A 74 4.79 -9.37 -9.88
CA PHE A 74 3.50 -10.06 -9.75
C PHE A 74 3.52 -11.18 -8.70
N LEU A 75 4.63 -11.92 -8.60
CA LEU A 75 4.78 -12.97 -7.59
C LEU A 75 4.88 -12.40 -6.17
N SER A 76 5.50 -11.22 -6.03
CA SER A 76 5.54 -10.44 -4.80
C SER A 76 4.13 -9.98 -4.40
N SER A 77 3.35 -9.38 -5.32
CA SER A 77 1.99 -8.90 -5.03
C SER A 77 1.01 -10.01 -4.65
N LEU A 78 1.25 -11.25 -5.05
CA LEU A 78 0.43 -12.40 -4.60
C LEU A 78 0.50 -12.64 -3.09
N THR A 79 1.53 -12.12 -2.41
CA THR A 79 1.60 -12.15 -0.94
C THR A 79 0.46 -11.36 -0.29
N ALA A 80 -0.11 -10.35 -0.95
CA ALA A 80 -1.31 -9.65 -0.47
C ALA A 80 -2.54 -10.57 -0.40
N VAL A 81 -2.69 -11.47 -1.38
CA VAL A 81 -3.76 -12.47 -1.33
C VAL A 81 -3.54 -13.44 -0.17
N ALA A 82 -2.29 -13.88 0.05
CA ALA A 82 -1.96 -14.74 1.18
C ALA A 82 -2.22 -14.03 2.52
N GLY A 83 -1.84 -12.76 2.64
CA GLY A 83 -2.10 -11.91 3.81
C GLY A 83 -3.59 -11.75 4.08
N ALA A 84 -4.41 -11.53 3.05
CA ALA A 84 -5.85 -11.43 3.20
C ALA A 84 -6.50 -12.74 3.67
N ILE A 85 -6.09 -13.88 3.10
CA ILE A 85 -6.59 -15.20 3.52
C ILE A 85 -6.20 -15.50 4.96
N ILE A 86 -4.92 -15.32 5.30
CA ILE A 86 -4.40 -15.57 6.65
C ILE A 86 -5.06 -14.60 7.64
N GLY A 87 -5.15 -13.31 7.32
CA GLY A 87 -5.85 -12.32 8.12
C GLY A 87 -7.29 -12.75 8.39
N TYR A 88 -8.05 -13.07 7.35
CA TYR A 88 -9.45 -13.48 7.51
C TYR A 88 -9.64 -14.71 8.42
N LEU A 89 -8.75 -15.70 8.30
CA LEU A 89 -8.82 -16.93 9.11
C LEU A 89 -8.43 -16.71 10.57
N PHE A 90 -7.42 -15.89 10.85
CA PHE A 90 -6.85 -15.76 12.20
C PHE A 90 -7.41 -14.58 12.99
N LEU A 91 -7.80 -13.48 12.35
CA LEU A 91 -8.28 -12.27 13.05
C LEU A 91 -9.55 -12.51 13.86
N ASN A 92 -10.41 -13.44 13.42
CA ASN A 92 -11.62 -13.83 14.17
C ASN A 92 -11.34 -14.74 15.36
N THR A 93 -10.13 -15.31 15.47
CA THR A 93 -9.79 -16.22 16.58
C THR A 93 -9.32 -15.47 17.82
N ILE A 94 -8.95 -14.20 17.68
CA ILE A 94 -8.50 -13.34 18.77
C ILE A 94 -9.48 -12.19 18.92
N GLU A 95 -10.38 -12.29 19.90
CA GLU A 95 -11.36 -11.23 20.17
C GLU A 95 -10.67 -9.90 20.42
N GLY A 96 -11.15 -8.85 19.74
CA GLY A 96 -10.66 -7.49 19.92
C GLY A 96 -9.30 -7.18 19.30
N ILE A 97 -8.68 -8.06 18.51
CA ILE A 97 -7.39 -7.76 17.87
C ILE A 97 -7.53 -6.79 16.67
N THR A 98 -8.65 -6.82 15.97
CA THR A 98 -8.89 -6.08 14.73
C THR A 98 -8.63 -4.57 14.86
N PRO A 99 -9.13 -3.86 15.89
CA PRO A 99 -8.86 -2.43 16.06
C PRO A 99 -7.37 -2.10 16.24
N TYR A 100 -6.60 -2.97 16.92
CA TYR A 100 -5.16 -2.77 17.11
C TYR A 100 -4.39 -2.93 15.80
N ILE A 101 -4.77 -3.91 14.97
CA ILE A 101 -4.15 -4.11 13.65
C ILE A 101 -4.46 -2.94 12.73
N LEU A 102 -5.71 -2.46 12.72
CA LEU A 102 -6.08 -1.26 11.96
C LEU A 102 -5.35 -0.01 12.49
N ALA A 103 -5.14 0.12 13.80
CA ALA A 103 -4.40 1.25 14.38
C ALA A 103 -2.91 1.20 14.01
N ILE A 104 -2.27 0.02 14.05
CA ILE A 104 -0.89 -0.18 13.61
C ILE A 104 -0.76 0.16 12.12
N ALA A 105 -1.71 -0.31 11.30
CA ALA A 105 -1.75 -0.02 9.87
C ALA A 105 -1.88 1.48 9.58
N ALA A 106 -2.84 2.15 10.23
CA ALA A 106 -3.00 3.60 10.10
C ALA A 106 -1.73 4.36 10.51
N GLY A 107 -1.09 3.95 11.61
CA GLY A 107 0.19 4.50 12.05
C GLY A 107 1.31 4.28 11.04
N GLY A 108 1.38 3.09 10.43
CA GLY A 108 2.33 2.75 9.38
C GLY A 108 2.17 3.62 8.14
N PHE A 109 0.93 3.80 7.64
CA PHE A 109 0.67 4.69 6.51
C PHE A 109 1.00 6.15 6.82
N ILE A 110 0.71 6.63 8.05
CA ILE A 110 1.12 7.97 8.47
C ILE A 110 2.66 8.08 8.49
N TYR A 111 3.36 7.07 9.00
CA TYR A 111 4.82 7.04 9.02
C TYR A 111 5.40 7.11 7.60
N ILE A 112 4.96 6.23 6.68
CA ILE A 112 5.42 6.24 5.28
C ILE A 112 5.11 7.60 4.62
N ALA A 113 3.89 8.11 4.79
CA ALA A 113 3.50 9.39 4.22
C ALA A 113 4.37 10.57 4.71
N THR A 114 4.81 10.52 5.97
CA THR A 114 5.57 11.62 6.60
C THR A 114 7.08 11.46 6.55
N ALA A 115 7.60 10.23 6.61
CA ALA A 115 9.02 9.93 6.59
C ALA A 115 9.58 9.80 5.16
N ASP A 116 8.76 9.33 4.21
CA ASP A 116 9.23 9.06 2.85
C ASP A 116 8.65 10.07 1.85
N LEU A 117 7.32 10.22 1.78
CA LEU A 117 6.66 11.10 0.80
C LEU A 117 6.88 12.58 1.10
N LEU A 118 6.68 13.00 2.36
CA LEU A 118 6.76 14.42 2.71
C LEU A 118 8.15 15.03 2.48
N PRO A 119 9.28 14.37 2.77
CA PRO A 119 10.60 14.92 2.46
C PRO A 119 10.86 15.01 0.96
N GLU A 120 10.38 14.05 0.16
CA GLU A 120 10.54 14.07 -1.30
C GLU A 120 9.78 15.22 -1.94
N LEU A 121 8.56 15.49 -1.46
CA LEU A 121 7.78 16.68 -1.84
C LEU A 121 8.51 18.00 -1.54
N HIS A 122 9.28 18.07 -0.44
CA HIS A 122 10.06 19.25 -0.08
C HIS A 122 11.33 19.45 -0.92
N LYS A 123 11.79 18.44 -1.67
CA LYS A 123 12.95 18.57 -2.57
C LYS A 123 12.59 19.26 -3.89
N GLU A 124 11.31 19.34 -4.25
CA GLU A 124 10.88 20.00 -5.48
C GLU A 124 10.92 21.53 -5.31
N CYS A 125 11.82 22.18 -6.05
CA CYS A 125 11.98 23.64 -6.00
C CYS A 125 11.09 24.39 -7.01
N GLU A 126 10.44 23.66 -7.93
CA GLU A 126 9.61 24.27 -8.96
C GLU A 126 8.21 24.60 -8.42
N LYS A 127 7.91 25.90 -8.30
CA LYS A 127 6.63 26.41 -7.75
C LYS A 127 5.40 25.73 -8.36
N LYS A 128 5.38 25.53 -9.68
CA LYS A 128 4.23 24.89 -10.38
C LYS A 128 4.00 23.45 -9.91
N LYS A 129 5.07 22.68 -9.73
CA LYS A 129 4.99 21.30 -9.24
C LYS A 129 4.57 21.25 -7.76
N ILE A 130 5.09 22.15 -6.93
CA ILE A 130 4.68 22.27 -5.53
C ILE A 130 3.17 22.50 -5.42
N TYR A 131 2.61 23.44 -6.19
CA TYR A 131 1.17 23.70 -6.20
C TYR A 131 0.37 22.48 -6.68
N LEU A 132 0.84 21.79 -7.73
CA LEU A 132 0.18 20.60 -8.26
C LEU A 132 0.19 19.45 -7.25
N GLN A 133 1.32 19.21 -6.60
CA GLN A 133 1.47 18.17 -5.57
C GLN A 133 0.60 18.48 -4.34
N THR A 134 0.59 19.74 -3.89
CA THR A 134 -0.27 20.18 -2.77
C THR A 134 -1.75 20.01 -3.13
N ALA A 135 -2.15 20.38 -4.35
CA ALA A 135 -3.51 20.19 -4.83
C ALA A 135 -3.90 18.70 -4.92
N ALA A 136 -2.99 17.84 -5.38
CA ALA A 136 -3.20 16.39 -5.44
C ALA A 136 -3.36 15.77 -4.05
N LEU A 137 -2.53 16.20 -3.07
CA LEU A 137 -2.65 15.77 -1.68
C LEU A 137 -4.01 16.18 -1.08
N LEU A 138 -4.39 17.45 -1.23
CA LEU A 138 -5.69 17.95 -0.76
C LEU A 138 -6.85 17.23 -1.44
N PHE A 139 -6.73 16.93 -2.74
CA PHE A 139 -7.70 16.15 -3.46
C PHE A 139 -7.84 14.74 -2.88
N GLY A 140 -6.74 14.05 -2.60
CA GLY A 140 -6.77 12.74 -1.94
C GLY A 140 -7.48 12.78 -0.58
N VAL A 141 -7.17 13.79 0.26
CA VAL A 141 -7.86 14.00 1.55
C VAL A 141 -9.35 14.25 1.35
N LEU A 142 -9.73 15.07 0.37
CA LEU A 142 -11.13 15.36 0.05
C LEU A 142 -11.88 14.13 -0.44
N VAL A 143 -11.24 13.28 -1.26
CA VAL A 143 -11.81 12.00 -1.70
C VAL A 143 -12.07 11.12 -0.49
N ILE A 144 -11.10 10.94 0.40
CA ILE A 144 -11.28 10.13 1.62
C ILE A 144 -12.41 10.71 2.49
N TYR A 145 -12.42 12.03 2.71
CA TYR A 145 -13.46 12.71 3.49
C TYR A 145 -14.86 12.54 2.87
N PHE A 146 -14.98 12.70 1.56
CA PHE A 146 -16.23 12.54 0.83
C PHE A 146 -16.77 11.12 0.92
N PHE A 147 -15.89 10.11 0.75
CA PHE A 147 -16.26 8.72 0.97
C PHE A 147 -16.75 8.52 2.41
N LEU A 148 -15.98 8.97 3.42
CA LEU A 148 -16.42 8.86 4.82
C LEU A 148 -17.78 9.53 5.07
N HIS A 149 -18.04 10.71 4.51
CA HIS A 149 -19.28 11.44 4.74
C HIS A 149 -20.51 10.80 4.05
N ILE A 150 -20.36 10.32 2.80
CA ILE A 150 -21.41 9.58 2.10
C ILE A 150 -21.75 8.29 2.84
N PHE A 151 -20.73 7.54 3.27
CA PHE A 151 -20.94 6.22 3.84
C PHE A 151 -21.27 6.26 5.35
N SER A 152 -20.97 7.35 6.06
CA SER A 152 -21.35 7.58 7.47
C SER A 152 -22.85 7.75 7.71
N HIS A 153 -23.64 8.11 6.69
CA HIS A 153 -25.09 8.35 6.82
C HIS A 153 -25.95 7.14 6.41
N GLY A 154 -25.33 5.98 6.15
CA GLY A 154 -26.01 4.73 5.77
C GLY A 154 -26.34 3.77 6.91
N HIS A 155 -26.25 4.23 8.17
CA HIS A 155 -26.65 3.46 9.36
C HIS A 155 -28.07 3.79 9.80
#